data_AF-A0AAI9CSK6-F1
#
_entry.id   AF-A0AAI9CSK6-F1
#
_cell.length_a   1.000
_cell.length_b   1.000
_cell.length_c   1.000
_cell.angle_alpha   90.00
_cell.angle_beta   90.00
_cell.angle_gamma   90.00
#
_symmetry.space_group_name_H-M   'P 1'
#
loop_
_entity.id
_entity.type
_entity.pdbx_description
1 polymer ?
#
loop_
_entity_poly.entity_id
_entity_poly.type
_entity_poly.pdbx_seq_one_letter_code
_entity_poly.pdbx_strand_id
1 'polypeptide(L)' 'MTRSPNSEQVAVRDLDLRLRIERLATLDSRKLAQMTRILLKKAVAEKEKELGLPPLKEGV' A
#
# COMPACT_ATOMS: atom_id res chain seq x y z
N MET A 1 26.80 -2.00 7.55
CA MET A 1 25.98 -2.99 6.84
C MET A 1 25.16 -2.24 5.79
N THR A 2 25.45 -2.41 4.50
CA THR A 2 24.66 -1.83 3.42
C THR A 2 23.30 -2.53 3.37
N ARG A 3 22.21 -1.80 3.63
CA ARG A 3 20.85 -2.33 3.50
C ARG A 3 20.64 -2.73 2.04
N SER A 4 20.18 -3.97 1.81
CA SER A 4 19.80 -4.43 0.47
C SER A 4 18.77 -3.45 -0.11
N PRO A 5 18.84 -3.08 -1.41
CA PRO A 5 17.90 -2.15 -2.02
C PRO A 5 16.44 -2.61 -1.93
N ASN A 6 16.20 -3.90 -1.68
CA ASN A 6 14.86 -4.46 -1.49
C ASN A 6 14.41 -4.55 -0.03
N SER A 7 15.25 -4.17 0.93
CA SER A 7 14.91 -4.24 2.37
C SER A 7 13.77 -3.31 2.79
N GLU A 8 13.42 -2.33 1.95
CA GLU A 8 12.34 -1.37 2.19
C GLU A 8 11.03 -1.74 1.46
N GLN A 9 11.00 -2.85 0.72
CA GLN A 9 9.80 -3.29 -0.01
C GLN A 9 8.90 -4.16 0.85
N VAL A 10 7.63 -3.78 0.96
CA VAL A 10 6.58 -4.65 1.51
C VAL A 10 6.19 -5.67 0.44
N ALA A 11 6.47 -6.95 0.69
CA ALA A 11 6.08 -8.06 -0.16
C ALA A 11 4.98 -8.89 0.53
N VAL A 12 3.95 -9.27 -0.22
CA VAL A 12 2.84 -10.09 0.28
C VAL A 12 2.70 -11.33 -0.62
N ARG A 13 2.53 -12.50 0.00
CA ARG A 13 2.31 -13.78 -0.71
C ARG A 13 0.83 -14.14 -0.68
N ASP A 14 0.02 -13.37 -1.40
CA ASP A 14 -1.43 -13.59 -1.51
C ASP A 14 -1.87 -13.43 -2.96
N LEU A 15 -2.27 -14.55 -3.58
CA LEU A 15 -2.71 -14.59 -4.97
C LEU A 15 -4.11 -14.01 -5.16
N ASP A 16 -5.04 -14.27 -4.23
CA ASP A 16 -6.42 -13.76 -4.33
C ASP A 16 -6.41 -12.23 -4.25
N LEU A 17 -5.69 -11.69 -3.26
CA LEU A 17 -5.53 -10.25 -3.12
C LEU A 17 -4.92 -9.63 -4.37
N ARG A 18 -3.88 -10.25 -4.94
CA ARG A 18 -3.26 -9.77 -6.18
C ARG A 18 -4.26 -9.70 -7.33
N LEU A 19 -5.03 -10.77 -7.57
CA LEU A 19 -6.00 -10.83 -8.67
C LEU A 19 -7.10 -9.78 -8.51
N ARG A 20 -7.56 -9.56 -7.28
CA ARG A 20 -8.56 -8.53 -6.97
C ARG A 20 -8.03 -7.13 -7.25
N ILE A 21 -6.80 -6.83 -6.83
CA ILE A 21 -6.18 -5.53 -7.11
C ILE A 21 -5.95 -5.35 -8.62
N GLU A 22 -5.52 -6.39 -9.32
CA GLU A 22 -5.32 -6.37 -10.77
C GLU A 22 -6.62 -6.03 -11.51
N ARG A 23 -7.73 -6.67 -11.13
CA ARG A 23 -9.07 -6.34 -11.65
C ARG A 23 -9.41 -4.85 -11.46
N LEU A 24 -9.17 -4.32 -10.27
CA LEU A 24 -9.43 -2.89 -9.98
C LEU A 24 -8.51 -1.97 -10.79
N ALA A 25 -7.23 -2.35 -10.92
CA ALA A 25 -6.25 -1.59 -11.69
C ALA A 25 -6.64 -1.51 -13.17
N THR A 26 -7.13 -2.61 -13.76
CA THR A 26 -7.65 -2.65 -15.14
C THR A 26 -8.84 -1.72 -15.32
N LEU A 27 -9.81 -1.75 -14.42
CA LEU A 27 -11.01 -0.89 -14.50
C LEU A 27 -10.67 0.60 -14.49
N ASP A 28 -9.65 1.00 -13.73
CA ASP A 28 -9.23 2.40 -13.57
C ASP A 28 -8.04 2.78 -14.48
N SER A 29 -7.66 1.91 -15.43
CA SER A 29 -6.53 2.10 -16.36
C SER A 29 -5.19 2.43 -15.66
N ARG A 30 -4.90 1.80 -14.52
CA ARG A 30 -3.68 1.99 -13.73
C ARG A 30 -2.76 0.78 -13.76
N LYS A 31 -1.48 0.99 -13.44
CA LYS A 31 -0.54 -0.11 -13.17
C LYS A 31 -0.88 -0.77 -11.84
N LEU A 32 -0.67 -2.08 -11.73
CA LEU A 32 -0.89 -2.87 -10.51
C LEU A 32 -0.26 -2.20 -9.27
N ALA A 33 1.03 -1.85 -9.35
CA ALA A 33 1.76 -1.21 -8.25
C ALA A 33 1.16 0.15 -7.83
N GLN A 34 0.63 0.93 -8.77
CA GLN A 34 -0.03 2.20 -8.45
C GLN A 34 -1.34 1.96 -7.71
N MET A 35 -2.16 1.00 -8.18
CA MET A 35 -3.41 0.64 -7.52
C MET A 35 -3.15 0.06 -6.12
N THR A 36 -2.19 -0.85 -5.96
CA THR A 36 -1.77 -1.37 -4.66
C THR A 36 -1.39 -0.24 -3.70
N ARG A 37 -0.57 0.72 -4.16
CA ARG A 37 -0.17 1.88 -3.33
C ARG A 37 -1.37 2.72 -2.89
N ILE A 38 -2.34 2.95 -3.76
CA ILE A 38 -3.54 3.75 -3.45
C ILE A 38 -4.40 3.03 -2.40
N LEU A 39 -4.68 1.76 -2.62
CA LEU A 39 -5.48 0.95 -1.71
C LEU A 39 -4.80 0.82 -0.34
N LEU A 40 -3.50 0.55 -0.32
CA LEU A 40 -2.73 0.45 0.91
C LEU A 40 -2.73 1.78 1.69
N LYS A 41 -2.54 2.92 1.02
CA LYS A 41 -2.62 4.24 1.67
C LYS A 41 -3.98 4.48 2.33
N LYS A 42 -5.08 4.13 1.66
CA LYS A 42 -6.43 4.27 2.20
C LYS A 42 -6.62 3.39 3.44
N ALA A 43 -6.27 2.11 3.33
CA ALA A 43 -6.40 1.16 4.44
C ALA A 43 -5.53 1.53 5.65
N VAL A 44 -4.29 2.01 5.42
CA VAL A 44 -3.42 2.50 6.49
C VAL A 44 -4.02 3.73 7.17
N ALA A 45 -4.48 4.73 6.41
CA ALA A 45 -5.08 5.93 6.97
C ALA A 45 -6.36 5.65 7.76
N GLU A 46 -7.21 4.73 7.27
CA GLU A 46 -8.38 4.24 8.00
C GLU A 46 -7.96 3.57 9.31
N LYS A 47 -6.91 2.73 9.26
CA LYS A 47 -6.43 2.03 10.45
C LYS A 47 -5.80 2.97 11.49
N GLU A 48 -5.05 3.97 11.04
CA GLU A 48 -4.49 5.02 11.89
C GLU A 48 -5.61 5.81 12.57
N LYS A 49 -6.66 6.17 11.82
CA LYS A 49 -7.84 6.85 12.35
C LYS A 49 -8.60 6.00 13.38
N GLU A 50 -8.81 4.71 13.11
CA GLU A 50 -9.45 3.78 14.06
C GLU A 50 -8.69 3.70 15.39
N LEU A 51 -7.36 3.70 15.31
CA LEU A 51 -6.48 3.58 16.47
C LEU A 51 -6.19 4.94 17.14
N GLY A 52 -6.70 6.05 16.59
CA GLY A 52 -6.42 7.40 17.08
C GLY A 52 -4.93 7.77 17.02
N LEU A 53 -4.19 7.22 16.06
CA LEU A 53 -2.76 7.46 15.96
C LEU A 53 -2.49 8.89 15.45
N PRO A 54 -1.55 9.62 16.08
CA PRO A 54 -1.13 10.92 15.57
C PRO A 54 -0.38 10.75 14.23
N PRO A 55 -0.33 11.80 13.38
CA PRO A 55 0.47 11.78 12.16
C PRO A 55 1.94 11.45 12.45
N LEU A 56 2.55 10.57 11.64
CA LEU A 56 3.96 10.18 11.79
C LEU A 56 4.94 11.33 11.53
N LYS A 57 4.52 12.40 10.85
CA LYS A 57 5.28 13.63 10.65
C LYS A 57 4.36 14.83 10.88
N GLU A 58 4.72 15.68 11.83
CA GLU A 58 4.21 17.04 11.94
C GLU A 58 4.73 17.85 10.74
N GLY A 59 3.85 18.21 9.79
CA GLY A 59 4.12 19.22 8.77
C GLY A 59 5.18 18.86 7.70
N VAL A 60 4.72 18.72 6.46
CA VAL A 60 5.46 19.22 5.29
C VAL A 60 4.58 20.26 4.64
#